data_AF-A0A517XR15-F1
#
_entry.id   AF-A0A517XR15-F1
#
_cell.length_a   1.000
_cell.length_b   1.000
_cell.length_c   1.000
_cell.angle_alpha   90.00
_cell.angle_beta   90.00
_cell.angle_gamma   90.00
#
_symmetry.space_group_name_H-M   'P 1'
#
loop_
_entity.id
_entity.type
_entity.pdbx_description
1 polymer ?
#
loop_
_entity_poly.entity_id
_entity_poly.type
_entity_poly.pdbx_seq_one_letter_code
_entity_poly.pdbx_strand_id
1 'polypeptide(L)'
;MTTQAERMGRAVGVLALVFGVVVGLAAGGFSAGAAQPAGARKTIPPAPPAESEVAWIGASECKTCHSEETPEKVELYQETKGFTFVRLWENKVWQAHDLHAEAYKNLLTDRNKGKSKAEANRTATIMEDNLRRAYGKDDYTVTGDTRCLACHATSKFPVTPARVAKWAPSSFVTTEGVGCEMCHGHGSAYRSPHRDPVLIDGNPDPDESTKYVPWRDADPARKAAWGLANLRDPAVAAARCASCHVGNLAEGRFVAHEFYAAGHPPLPPLDLLAYTREQPRHWGLASEMPFITALAKRDAAKVWNTFHYKAGESAVARRFAESTVATLRANLDLTAQLAADAEKTGGGLDFSAFDCYACHHDLKYPSDRQARGYVGPPGRPLFRPAPFALARVIADHAAGVQGGEALAGRGAALLEVEKELAKAFGAKTFGDPALIQKAVANGTKLSDETLAAVRKLTYDAAARDKLLDAVVAAAGRPVADPEVAQLYAWAYETLALDGAGPPPSPKDAPQSPPPAVAALHAKLAGIVVTRLRPGAKFTYEVTPTTTHPSPTLQSVDIRLQERMKTFNAFEAGRFGAAFADLRPKK
;
A
#
# COMPACT_ATOMS: atom_id res chain seq x y z
N MET A 1 2.78 42.41 -44.44
CA MET A 1 2.27 43.79 -44.27
C MET A 1 2.34 44.07 -42.77
N THR A 2 3.44 44.52 -42.14
CA THR A 2 4.57 45.38 -42.60
C THR A 2 4.09 46.69 -43.21
N THR A 3 4.55 47.88 -42.81
CA THR A 3 5.78 48.33 -42.09
C THR A 3 5.47 48.97 -40.70
N GLN A 4 6.37 49.31 -39.75
CA GLN A 4 7.62 50.11 -39.73
C GLN A 4 7.44 51.56 -40.29
N ALA A 5 8.01 52.65 -39.76
CA ALA A 5 9.03 52.96 -38.74
C ALA A 5 8.76 54.42 -38.20
N GLU A 6 9.37 55.11 -37.21
CA GLU A 6 10.33 54.95 -36.07
C GLU A 6 10.27 56.32 -35.26
N ARG A 7 11.03 56.75 -34.22
CA ARG A 7 12.26 56.34 -33.47
C ARG A 7 12.34 57.03 -32.06
N MET A 8 13.21 56.53 -31.19
CA MET A 8 14.06 57.13 -30.08
C MET A 8 13.79 58.53 -29.46
N GLY A 9 14.13 58.83 -28.18
CA GLY A 9 14.64 58.00 -27.06
C GLY A 9 15.66 58.67 -26.09
N ARG A 10 15.77 58.16 -24.83
CA ARG A 10 16.76 58.50 -23.73
C ARG A 10 16.60 59.91 -23.10
N ALA A 11 17.04 60.21 -21.86
CA ALA A 11 18.08 59.62 -20.97
C ALA A 11 17.75 59.69 -19.44
N VAL A 12 18.76 59.58 -18.55
CA VAL A 12 18.63 59.36 -17.08
C VAL A 12 19.58 60.28 -16.27
N GLY A 13 19.14 60.70 -15.06
CA GLY A 13 19.95 61.27 -13.96
C GLY A 13 19.06 61.39 -12.70
N VAL A 14 19.27 60.74 -11.54
CA VAL A 14 20.43 60.50 -10.63
C VAL A 14 20.47 61.49 -9.45
N LEU A 15 20.76 60.92 -8.26
CA LEU A 15 20.59 61.43 -6.90
C LEU A 15 21.12 62.85 -6.59
N ALA A 16 20.50 63.46 -5.57
CA ALA A 16 21.23 64.22 -4.55
C ALA A 16 20.86 63.70 -3.14
N LEU A 17 21.84 63.66 -2.25
CA LEU A 17 21.75 63.29 -0.83
C LEU A 17 22.29 64.48 0.00
N VAL A 18 21.88 64.60 1.28
CA VAL A 18 22.78 64.81 2.45
C VAL A 18 21.99 65.24 3.72
N PHE A 19 22.31 64.54 4.81
CA PHE A 19 22.15 64.77 6.25
C PHE A 19 21.59 66.10 6.82
N GLY A 20 20.81 65.93 7.89
CA GLY A 20 20.80 66.79 9.08
C GLY A 20 20.69 65.93 10.35
N VAL A 21 21.45 66.21 11.42
CA VAL A 21 21.63 65.30 12.58
C VAL A 21 21.49 66.02 13.93
N VAL A 22 20.59 65.48 14.75
CA VAL A 22 20.57 65.42 16.23
C VAL A 22 20.99 66.65 17.06
N VAL A 23 20.04 67.20 17.80
CA VAL A 23 20.10 67.27 19.28
C VAL A 23 18.75 66.78 19.82
N GLY A 24 18.75 66.05 20.95
CA GLY A 24 17.53 65.50 21.55
C GLY A 24 17.23 66.03 22.95
N LEU A 25 16.02 65.79 23.44
CA LEU A 25 15.61 65.99 24.83
C LEU A 25 14.70 64.83 25.25
N ALA A 26 14.98 64.23 26.42
CA ALA A 26 14.25 63.07 26.92
C ALA A 26 13.13 63.50 27.89
N ALA A 27 11.93 62.97 27.66
CA ALA A 27 10.84 62.95 28.63
C ALA A 27 10.26 61.53 28.68
N GLY A 28 10.24 60.92 29.86
CA GLY A 28 9.88 59.51 30.02
C GLY A 28 8.37 59.28 29.93
N GLY A 29 7.93 58.51 28.93
CA GLY A 29 6.58 57.95 28.87
C GLY A 29 6.64 56.43 28.99
N PHE A 30 6.04 55.86 30.04
CA PHE A 30 5.86 54.41 30.17
C PHE A 30 4.79 53.92 29.20
N SER A 31 5.16 53.72 27.94
CA SER A 31 4.35 52.94 27.00
C SER A 31 4.29 51.50 27.50
N ALA A 32 3.13 51.09 28.02
CA ALA A 32 2.89 49.72 28.42
C ALA A 32 3.14 48.79 27.22
N GLY A 33 4.18 47.95 27.33
CA GLY A 33 4.51 47.00 26.26
C GLY A 33 3.34 46.06 26.03
N ALA A 34 2.76 46.09 24.82
CA ALA A 34 1.77 45.11 24.42
C ALA A 34 2.39 43.72 24.56
N ALA A 35 1.84 42.91 25.46
CA ALA A 35 2.38 41.59 25.75
C ALA A 35 2.36 40.76 24.46
N GLN A 36 3.54 40.36 23.98
CA GLN A 36 3.64 39.39 22.90
C GLN A 36 2.94 38.11 23.35
N PRO A 37 2.04 37.51 22.55
CA PRO A 37 1.42 36.25 22.91
C PRO A 37 2.52 35.19 23.07
N ALA A 38 2.48 34.47 24.18
CA ALA A 38 3.53 33.53 24.54
C ALA A 38 3.68 32.41 23.50
N GLY A 39 4.93 32.04 23.20
CA GLY A 39 5.25 30.80 22.47
C GLY A 39 4.71 30.73 21.04
N ALA A 40 5.21 31.57 20.13
CA ALA A 40 5.06 31.35 18.70
C ALA A 40 5.83 30.08 18.27
N ARG A 41 5.20 28.91 18.50
CA ARG A 41 5.75 27.56 18.25
C ARG A 41 6.35 27.52 16.84
N LYS A 42 7.69 27.45 16.75
CA LYS A 42 8.45 27.54 15.48
C LYS A 42 7.80 26.65 14.42
N THR A 43 7.18 27.30 13.43
CA THR A 43 6.38 26.61 12.42
C THR A 43 7.29 25.88 11.44
N ILE A 44 6.78 24.78 10.87
CA ILE A 44 7.42 24.13 9.72
C ILE A 44 7.60 25.19 8.62
N PRO A 45 8.74 25.21 7.89
CA PRO A 45 8.93 26.09 6.74
C PRO A 45 7.78 25.98 5.71
N PRO A 46 7.54 27.02 4.88
CA PRO A 46 6.66 26.88 3.73
C PRO A 46 7.09 25.69 2.86
N ALA A 47 6.14 25.06 2.16
CA ALA A 47 6.44 23.94 1.28
C ALA A 47 7.46 24.36 0.20
N PRO A 48 8.33 23.44 -0.26
CA PRO A 48 9.21 23.73 -1.38
C PRO A 48 8.38 24.12 -2.62
N PRO A 49 8.91 24.96 -3.52
CA PRO A 49 8.27 25.21 -4.82
C PRO A 49 7.93 23.89 -5.52
N ALA A 50 6.77 23.81 -6.19
CA ALA A 50 6.31 22.57 -6.84
C ALA A 50 7.29 22.02 -7.90
N GLU A 51 8.13 22.89 -8.47
CA GLU A 51 9.22 22.57 -9.41
C GLU A 51 10.41 21.84 -8.75
N SER A 52 10.46 21.76 -7.42
CA SER A 52 11.64 21.27 -6.69
C SER A 52 11.83 19.77 -6.86
N GLU A 53 12.98 19.35 -7.39
CA GLU A 53 13.28 17.93 -7.59
C GLU A 53 13.53 17.22 -6.26
N VAL A 54 12.48 16.58 -5.74
CA VAL A 54 12.58 15.61 -4.64
C VAL A 54 13.28 14.35 -5.16
N ALA A 55 14.18 13.78 -4.37
CA ALA A 55 15.08 12.69 -4.77
C ALA A 55 15.36 11.72 -3.60
N TRP A 56 15.91 10.56 -3.94
CA TRP A 56 16.32 9.50 -3.02
C TRP A 56 17.48 9.94 -2.12
N ILE A 57 17.37 9.61 -0.82
CA ILE A 57 18.40 9.86 0.21
C ILE A 57 18.99 8.57 0.80
N GLY A 58 18.33 7.43 0.60
CA GLY A 58 18.76 6.13 1.10
C GLY A 58 18.15 5.77 2.45
N ALA A 59 17.87 4.47 2.62
CA ALA A 59 17.50 3.88 3.90
C ALA A 59 18.60 4.06 4.96
N SER A 60 19.86 4.29 4.53
CA SER A 60 20.97 4.75 5.39
C SER A 60 20.68 6.05 6.14
N GLU A 61 19.93 6.98 5.54
CA GLU A 61 19.57 8.25 6.16
C GLU A 61 18.33 8.13 7.05
N CYS A 62 17.40 7.24 6.70
CA CYS A 62 16.32 6.84 7.62
C CYS A 62 16.88 6.13 8.86
N LYS A 63 17.92 5.30 8.68
CA LYS A 63 18.60 4.53 9.72
C LYS A 63 19.22 5.37 10.83
N THR A 64 19.56 6.65 10.59
CA THR A 64 20.11 7.54 11.63
C THR A 64 19.14 7.82 12.78
N CYS A 65 17.85 7.55 12.58
CA CYS A 65 16.80 7.77 13.58
C CYS A 65 15.95 6.50 13.84
N HIS A 66 15.75 5.67 12.82
CA HIS A 66 14.83 4.52 12.85
C HIS A 66 15.54 3.18 13.08
N SER A 67 16.48 3.10 14.03
CA SER A 67 17.22 1.87 14.37
C SER A 67 17.47 1.64 15.87
N GLU A 68 16.71 2.27 16.76
CA GLU A 68 16.91 2.13 18.20
C GLU A 68 16.31 0.85 18.77
N GLU A 69 17.12 0.03 19.43
CA GLU A 69 16.63 -1.15 20.16
C GLU A 69 15.87 -0.80 21.45
N THR A 70 16.21 0.33 22.07
CA THR A 70 15.56 0.86 23.28
C THR A 70 15.48 2.39 23.18
N PRO A 71 14.60 2.96 22.34
CA PRO A 71 14.53 4.40 22.11
C PRO A 71 14.25 5.20 23.39
N GLU A 72 13.66 4.60 24.42
CA GLU A 72 13.39 5.19 25.72
C GLU A 72 14.67 5.55 26.50
N LYS A 73 15.83 5.05 26.06
CA LYS A 73 17.15 5.33 26.66
C LYS A 73 17.97 6.37 25.88
N VAL A 74 17.47 6.87 24.75
CA VAL A 74 18.17 7.84 23.91
C VAL A 74 17.72 9.24 24.28
N GLU A 75 18.67 10.12 24.64
CA GLU A 75 18.41 11.50 25.11
C GLU A 75 17.41 12.26 24.21
N LEU A 76 17.67 12.31 22.90
CA LEU A 76 16.79 12.94 21.91
C LEU A 76 15.33 12.44 21.99
N TYR A 77 15.11 11.16 22.30
CA TYR A 77 13.78 10.56 22.39
C TYR A 77 13.21 10.57 23.81
N GLN A 78 14.01 10.79 24.85
CA GLN A 78 13.53 11.15 26.19
C GLN A 78 13.01 12.58 26.23
N GLU A 79 13.70 13.50 25.54
CA GLU A 79 13.30 14.90 25.35
C GLU A 79 12.08 15.03 24.42
N THR A 80 12.08 14.32 23.29
CA THR A 80 11.01 14.44 22.28
C THR A 80 9.92 13.37 22.38
N LYS A 81 10.05 12.37 23.26
CA LYS A 81 9.11 11.25 23.42
C LYS A 81 8.78 10.50 22.11
N GLY A 82 9.71 10.45 21.16
CA GLY A 82 9.45 9.95 19.80
C GLY A 82 8.88 8.52 19.73
N PHE A 83 9.22 7.67 20.69
CA PHE A 83 8.70 6.31 20.87
C PHE A 83 7.18 6.24 21.16
N THR A 84 6.54 7.37 21.46
CA THR A 84 5.08 7.46 21.65
C THR A 84 4.31 7.72 20.34
N PHE A 85 5.02 8.02 19.24
CA PHE A 85 4.46 8.45 17.95
C PHE A 85 4.81 7.53 16.77
N VAL A 86 5.98 6.89 16.85
CA VAL A 86 6.53 5.90 15.91
C VAL A 86 7.35 4.86 16.70
N ARG A 87 7.75 3.75 16.08
CA ARG A 87 8.45 2.66 16.77
C ARG A 87 9.96 2.92 16.95
N LEU A 88 10.55 3.74 16.09
CA LEU A 88 11.98 4.12 16.05
C LEU A 88 12.98 2.97 15.79
N TRP A 89 12.50 1.77 15.45
CA TRP A 89 13.32 0.63 15.03
C TRP A 89 13.01 0.12 13.61
N GLU A 90 12.27 0.90 12.83
CA GLU A 90 11.63 0.44 11.60
C GLU A 90 12.65 -0.11 10.58
N ASN A 91 13.84 0.50 10.47
CA ASN A 91 14.90 0.04 9.56
C ASN A 91 15.52 -1.30 10.00
N LYS A 92 15.62 -1.61 11.31
CA LYS A 92 16.15 -2.90 11.77
C LYS A 92 15.22 -4.05 11.37
N VAL A 93 13.92 -3.88 11.57
CA VAL A 93 12.93 -4.93 11.25
C VAL A 93 12.70 -5.05 9.75
N TRP A 94 12.74 -3.93 9.00
CA TRP A 94 12.81 -3.98 7.53
C TRP A 94 14.06 -4.72 7.03
N GLN A 95 15.26 -4.33 7.47
CA GLN A 95 16.53 -4.91 7.00
C GLN A 95 16.69 -6.39 7.34
N ALA A 96 16.16 -6.84 8.48
CA ALA A 96 16.31 -8.22 8.94
C ALA A 96 15.19 -9.16 8.46
N HIS A 97 13.94 -8.66 8.33
CA HIS A 97 12.76 -9.52 8.23
C HIS A 97 11.80 -9.22 7.06
N ASP A 98 12.02 -8.15 6.28
CA ASP A 98 11.11 -7.75 5.19
C ASP A 98 11.62 -8.22 3.83
N LEU A 99 10.75 -8.91 3.08
CA LEU A 99 11.04 -9.39 1.73
C LEU A 99 11.30 -8.24 0.73
N HIS A 100 10.85 -7.02 1.04
CA HIS A 100 11.12 -5.83 0.25
C HIS A 100 12.63 -5.48 0.21
N ALA A 101 13.36 -5.65 1.32
CA ALA A 101 14.82 -5.46 1.36
C ALA A 101 15.58 -6.50 0.51
N GLU A 102 14.98 -7.68 0.33
CA GLU A 102 15.50 -8.78 -0.50
C GLU A 102 15.04 -8.72 -1.96
N ALA A 103 14.20 -7.74 -2.35
CA ALA A 103 13.50 -7.75 -3.64
C ALA A 103 14.46 -7.78 -4.84
N TYR A 104 15.50 -6.95 -4.86
CA TYR A 104 16.50 -6.98 -5.96
C TYR A 104 17.33 -8.27 -5.96
N LYS A 105 17.61 -8.85 -4.79
CA LYS A 105 18.39 -10.11 -4.70
C LYS A 105 17.64 -11.29 -5.34
N ASN A 106 16.31 -11.23 -5.39
CA ASN A 106 15.49 -12.20 -6.12
C ASN A 106 15.60 -12.11 -7.66
N LEU A 107 16.25 -11.08 -8.22
CA LEU A 107 16.58 -11.01 -9.66
C LEU A 107 17.96 -11.61 -10.00
N LEU A 108 18.77 -11.97 -9.00
CA LEU A 108 20.16 -12.36 -9.25
C LEU A 108 20.24 -13.77 -9.86
N THR A 109 20.90 -13.88 -11.00
CA THR A 109 21.26 -15.15 -11.67
C THR A 109 22.75 -15.41 -11.52
N ASP A 110 23.22 -16.62 -11.81
CA ASP A 110 24.67 -16.92 -11.79
C ASP A 110 25.48 -16.12 -12.81
N ARG A 111 24.82 -15.51 -13.82
CA ARG A 111 25.45 -14.60 -14.78
C ARG A 111 25.66 -13.19 -14.23
N ASN A 112 24.72 -12.70 -13.43
CA ASN A 112 24.61 -11.29 -13.07
C ASN A 112 24.86 -10.99 -11.58
N LYS A 113 24.94 -12.01 -10.71
CA LYS A 113 25.22 -11.87 -9.27
C LYS A 113 26.55 -11.19 -8.93
N GLY A 114 27.56 -11.29 -9.80
CA GLY A 114 28.87 -10.67 -9.63
C GLY A 114 29.52 -10.99 -8.28
N LYS A 115 29.84 -9.96 -7.48
CA LYS A 115 30.42 -10.10 -6.13
C LYS A 115 29.37 -10.27 -5.02
N SER A 116 28.09 -10.42 -5.34
CA SER A 116 27.04 -10.64 -4.34
C SER A 116 27.21 -12.00 -3.65
N LYS A 117 27.10 -12.01 -2.32
CA LYS A 117 27.07 -13.24 -1.51
C LYS A 117 25.71 -13.95 -1.53
N ALA A 118 24.71 -13.39 -2.19
CA ALA A 118 23.42 -14.05 -2.36
C ALA A 118 23.54 -15.31 -3.24
N GLU A 119 22.68 -16.29 -2.99
CA GLU A 119 22.45 -17.40 -3.91
C GLU A 119 21.75 -16.89 -5.18
N ALA A 120 21.92 -17.60 -6.30
CA ALA A 120 21.19 -17.26 -7.52
C ALA A 120 19.74 -17.74 -7.42
N ASN A 121 18.78 -16.88 -7.75
CA ASN A 121 17.38 -17.24 -7.75
C ASN A 121 17.06 -18.06 -9.02
N ARG A 122 16.75 -19.35 -8.84
CA ARG A 122 16.43 -20.27 -9.94
C ARG A 122 15.30 -19.76 -10.85
N THR A 123 14.28 -19.11 -10.29
CA THR A 123 13.18 -18.51 -11.05
C THR A 123 13.68 -17.37 -11.93
N ALA A 124 14.57 -16.50 -11.41
CA ALA A 124 15.20 -15.45 -12.20
C ALA A 124 16.08 -16.00 -13.32
N THR A 125 16.85 -17.08 -13.07
CA THR A 125 17.65 -17.74 -14.11
C THR A 125 16.77 -18.31 -15.22
N ILE A 126 15.67 -19.00 -14.89
CA ILE A 126 14.70 -19.52 -15.88
C ILE A 126 14.06 -18.38 -16.68
N MET A 127 13.68 -17.29 -16.02
CA MET A 127 13.07 -16.12 -16.66
C MET A 127 14.05 -15.39 -17.58
N GLU A 128 15.30 -15.21 -17.15
CA GLU A 128 16.38 -14.65 -17.97
C GLU A 128 16.66 -15.51 -19.20
N ASP A 129 16.72 -16.84 -19.04
CA ASP A 129 16.89 -17.81 -20.13
C ASP A 129 15.77 -17.78 -21.16
N ASN A 130 14.52 -17.71 -20.70
CA ASN A 130 13.35 -17.65 -21.57
C ASN A 130 13.28 -16.33 -22.35
N LEU A 131 13.55 -15.20 -21.70
CA LEU A 131 13.52 -13.88 -22.34
C LEU A 131 14.71 -13.68 -23.29
N ARG A 132 15.91 -14.19 -22.96
CA ARG A 132 17.06 -14.26 -23.89
C ARG A 132 16.69 -14.93 -25.21
N ARG A 133 16.06 -16.11 -25.12
CA ARG A 133 15.57 -16.87 -26.29
C ARG A 133 14.45 -16.13 -27.04
N ALA A 134 13.44 -15.63 -26.32
CA ALA A 134 12.28 -14.98 -26.93
C ALA A 134 12.63 -13.65 -27.64
N TYR A 135 13.62 -12.91 -27.13
CA TYR A 135 14.05 -11.64 -27.72
C TYR A 135 15.24 -11.77 -28.69
N GLY A 136 15.88 -12.94 -28.78
CA GLY A 136 17.11 -13.13 -29.57
C GLY A 136 18.30 -12.31 -29.04
N LYS A 137 18.43 -12.19 -27.71
CA LYS A 137 19.40 -11.29 -27.05
C LYS A 137 20.20 -12.00 -25.96
N ASP A 138 21.38 -12.51 -26.31
CA ASP A 138 22.28 -13.23 -25.39
C ASP A 138 22.96 -12.32 -24.34
N ASP A 139 22.78 -11.00 -24.42
CA ASP A 139 23.22 -10.03 -23.43
C ASP A 139 22.12 -9.65 -22.41
N TYR A 140 20.85 -9.96 -22.68
CA TYR A 140 19.72 -9.61 -21.81
C TYR A 140 19.90 -10.12 -20.37
N THR A 141 19.59 -9.27 -19.37
CA THR A 141 19.55 -9.67 -17.96
C THR A 141 18.33 -9.10 -17.26
N VAL A 142 17.71 -9.90 -16.38
CA VAL A 142 16.55 -9.45 -15.57
C VAL A 142 16.95 -8.40 -14.52
N THR A 143 18.22 -8.33 -14.13
CA THR A 143 18.79 -7.24 -13.32
C THR A 143 18.98 -5.94 -14.10
N GLY A 144 18.99 -5.99 -15.44
CA GLY A 144 19.13 -4.84 -16.33
C GLY A 144 17.82 -4.33 -16.93
N ASP A 145 16.74 -5.10 -16.87
CA ASP A 145 15.44 -4.65 -17.38
C ASP A 145 14.75 -3.71 -16.38
N THR A 146 14.46 -2.49 -16.83
CA THR A 146 13.79 -1.47 -16.01
C THR A 146 12.37 -1.88 -15.61
N ARG A 147 11.72 -2.77 -16.37
CA ARG A 147 10.41 -3.35 -16.08
C ARG A 147 10.46 -4.30 -14.87
N CYS A 148 11.59 -4.98 -14.64
CA CYS A 148 11.84 -5.74 -13.42
C CYS A 148 12.24 -4.80 -12.27
N LEU A 149 13.13 -3.83 -12.52
CA LEU A 149 13.60 -2.88 -11.51
C LEU A 149 12.48 -2.00 -10.93
N ALA A 150 11.45 -1.68 -11.71
CA ALA A 150 10.28 -0.88 -11.29
C ALA A 150 9.56 -1.43 -10.04
N CYS A 151 9.60 -2.75 -9.84
CA CYS A 151 8.99 -3.45 -8.69
C CYS A 151 10.01 -4.05 -7.72
N HIS A 152 11.28 -4.22 -8.11
CA HIS A 152 12.31 -4.91 -7.31
C HIS A 152 13.43 -4.01 -6.78
N ALA A 153 13.55 -2.77 -7.26
CA ALA A 153 14.61 -1.83 -6.89
C ALA A 153 14.04 -0.46 -6.51
N THR A 154 14.88 0.38 -5.92
CA THR A 154 14.50 1.71 -5.44
C THR A 154 14.77 2.74 -6.53
N SER A 155 13.73 3.41 -7.03
CA SER A 155 13.90 4.51 -8.00
C SER A 155 14.56 5.72 -7.34
N LYS A 156 15.50 6.38 -8.03
CA LYS A 156 16.22 7.55 -7.50
C LYS A 156 15.39 8.83 -7.36
N PHE A 157 14.23 8.87 -8.01
CA PHE A 157 13.37 10.04 -8.13
C PHE A 157 11.89 9.62 -8.16
N PRO A 158 10.94 10.48 -7.75
CA PRO A 158 9.51 10.21 -7.81
C PRO A 158 9.06 9.69 -9.17
N VAL A 159 8.33 8.57 -9.14
CA VAL A 159 7.84 7.87 -10.32
C VAL A 159 6.75 8.70 -11.01
N THR A 160 6.96 9.01 -12.29
CA THR A 160 6.00 9.72 -13.14
C THR A 160 6.11 9.20 -14.58
N PRO A 161 5.05 9.24 -15.41
CA PRO A 161 5.10 8.75 -16.79
C PRO A 161 6.26 9.33 -17.63
N ALA A 162 6.56 10.62 -17.42
CA ALA A 162 7.64 11.33 -18.11
C ALA A 162 9.06 10.88 -17.69
N ARG A 163 9.22 10.28 -16.49
CA ARG A 163 10.46 9.62 -16.04
C ARG A 163 10.49 8.15 -16.42
N VAL A 164 9.36 7.44 -16.33
CA VAL A 164 9.21 6.03 -16.76
C VAL A 164 9.63 5.87 -18.23
N ALA A 165 9.17 6.76 -19.10
CA ALA A 165 9.55 6.80 -20.52
C ALA A 165 11.04 7.14 -20.79
N LYS A 166 11.83 7.41 -19.74
CA LYS A 166 13.27 7.72 -19.80
C LYS A 166 14.10 6.84 -18.86
N TRP A 167 13.52 5.77 -18.29
CA TRP A 167 14.21 4.91 -17.35
C TRP A 167 15.32 4.09 -18.01
N ALA A 168 16.45 4.01 -17.30
CA ALA A 168 17.57 3.14 -17.57
C ALA A 168 17.96 2.43 -16.25
N PRO A 169 18.83 1.41 -16.25
CA PRO A 169 19.30 0.76 -15.01
C PRO A 169 19.89 1.77 -14.00
N SER A 170 20.55 2.82 -14.52
CA SER A 170 21.11 3.93 -13.73
C SER A 170 20.06 4.81 -13.03
N SER A 171 18.77 4.72 -13.39
CA SER A 171 17.66 5.39 -12.70
C SER A 171 17.32 4.76 -11.34
N PHE A 172 17.87 3.58 -11.03
CA PHE A 172 17.57 2.80 -9.83
C PHE A 172 18.76 2.66 -8.89
N VAL A 173 18.46 2.29 -7.64
CA VAL A 173 19.37 1.84 -6.59
C VAL A 173 18.98 0.42 -6.21
N THR A 174 19.93 -0.50 -6.33
CA THR A 174 19.70 -1.95 -6.21
C THR A 174 20.16 -2.53 -4.88
N THR A 175 20.97 -1.78 -4.12
CA THR A 175 21.53 -2.19 -2.81
C THR A 175 20.50 -2.28 -1.69
N GLU A 176 19.35 -1.64 -1.85
CA GLU A 176 18.27 -1.58 -0.83
C GLU A 176 17.05 -2.43 -1.22
N GLY A 177 17.04 -3.08 -2.40
CA GLY A 177 15.81 -3.66 -2.94
C GLY A 177 14.72 -2.60 -3.07
N VAL A 178 13.55 -2.86 -2.50
CA VAL A 178 12.48 -1.88 -2.30
C VAL A 178 12.67 -1.23 -0.91
N GLY A 179 13.36 -0.09 -0.91
CA GLY A 179 13.68 0.70 0.27
C GLY A 179 12.54 1.59 0.77
N CYS A 180 12.73 2.20 1.93
CA CYS A 180 11.72 2.99 2.66
C CYS A 180 11.00 4.02 1.76
N GLU A 181 11.75 4.72 0.91
CA GLU A 181 11.24 5.79 0.04
C GLU A 181 10.32 5.28 -1.08
N MET A 182 10.33 3.99 -1.41
CA MET A 182 9.36 3.42 -2.36
C MET A 182 7.95 3.32 -1.78
N CYS A 183 7.81 3.25 -0.46
CA CYS A 183 6.52 3.29 0.23
C CYS A 183 6.21 4.70 0.73
N HIS A 184 7.14 5.30 1.48
CA HIS A 184 6.98 6.60 2.14
C HIS A 184 7.12 7.81 1.18
N GLY A 185 7.60 7.61 -0.03
CA GLY A 185 7.97 8.70 -0.94
C GLY A 185 9.40 9.20 -0.69
N HIS A 186 9.89 10.02 -1.62
CA HIS A 186 11.29 10.48 -1.64
C HIS A 186 11.57 11.57 -0.59
N GLY A 187 12.70 11.44 0.11
CA GLY A 187 12.97 12.12 1.37
C GLY A 187 13.79 13.40 1.30
N SER A 188 14.41 13.75 0.16
CA SER A 188 15.38 14.85 0.10
C SER A 188 14.84 16.19 0.61
N ALA A 189 13.56 16.48 0.37
CA ALA A 189 12.92 17.70 0.85
C ALA A 189 12.50 17.58 2.33
N TYR A 190 11.76 16.53 2.73
CA TYR A 190 11.21 16.46 4.09
C TYR A 190 12.21 16.04 5.18
N ARG A 191 13.40 15.53 4.83
CA ARG A 191 14.37 14.96 5.79
C ARG A 191 14.63 15.83 7.02
N SER A 192 14.89 17.11 6.84
CA SER A 192 15.20 18.04 7.94
C SER A 192 13.94 18.34 8.78
N PRO A 193 12.86 18.95 8.23
CA PRO A 193 11.68 19.26 9.05
C PRO A 193 11.04 18.02 9.71
N HIS A 194 11.20 16.82 9.14
CA HIS A 194 10.77 15.55 9.74
C HIS A 194 11.41 15.25 11.11
N ARG A 195 12.67 15.65 11.32
CA ARG A 195 13.43 15.35 12.55
C ARG A 195 13.70 16.56 13.44
N ASP A 196 13.73 17.76 12.88
CA ASP A 196 14.23 18.96 13.56
C ASP A 196 13.31 19.36 14.74
N PRO A 197 13.81 19.33 16.00
CA PRO A 197 13.02 19.64 17.17
C PRO A 197 13.03 21.14 17.52
N VAL A 198 12.00 21.58 18.24
CA VAL A 198 11.85 22.94 18.77
C VAL A 198 11.60 22.87 20.28
N LEU A 199 12.13 23.84 21.04
CA LEU A 199 11.87 23.92 22.49
C LEU A 199 10.38 24.19 22.76
N ILE A 200 9.91 23.71 23.90
CA ILE A 200 8.54 23.91 24.37
C ILE A 200 8.53 25.02 25.42
N ASP A 201 8.19 26.24 25.00
CA ASP A 201 8.04 27.39 25.88
C ASP A 201 6.68 27.35 26.59
N GLY A 202 6.65 26.83 27.83
CA GLY A 202 5.60 27.13 28.81
C GLY A 202 4.26 26.36 28.71
N ASN A 203 4.12 25.37 27.82
CA ASN A 203 2.89 24.54 27.76
C ASN A 203 3.21 23.09 27.32
N PRO A 204 3.06 22.07 28.20
CA PRO A 204 3.52 20.70 27.91
C PRO A 204 2.73 20.02 26.78
N ASP A 205 3.44 19.26 25.95
CA ASP A 205 2.87 18.44 24.88
C ASP A 205 2.06 17.25 25.45
N PRO A 206 1.30 16.47 24.64
CA PRO A 206 0.49 15.36 25.14
C PRO A 206 1.23 14.23 25.88
N ASP A 207 2.57 14.22 25.84
CA ASP A 207 3.46 13.15 26.28
C ASP A 207 4.54 13.59 27.29
N GLU A 208 4.47 14.82 27.81
CA GLU A 208 5.48 15.42 28.70
C GLU A 208 6.88 15.55 28.07
N SER A 209 6.96 15.75 26.75
CA SER A 209 8.19 16.17 26.06
C SER A 209 8.68 17.56 26.51
N THR A 210 10.01 17.75 26.44
CA THR A 210 10.69 19.05 26.60
C THR A 210 11.02 19.69 25.25
N LYS A 211 11.07 18.88 24.18
CA LYS A 211 11.28 19.30 22.79
C LYS A 211 10.19 18.71 21.90
N TYR A 212 9.52 19.56 21.13
CA TYR A 212 8.49 19.14 20.19
C TYR A 212 9.06 18.96 18.77
N VAL A 213 8.47 18.09 17.95
CA VAL A 213 8.81 17.98 16.51
C VAL A 213 7.61 18.44 15.68
N PRO A 214 7.63 19.67 15.10
CA PRO A 214 6.49 20.27 14.40
C PRO A 214 5.88 19.42 13.29
N TRP A 215 6.68 18.57 12.65
CA TRP A 215 6.22 17.68 11.59
C TRP A 215 5.17 16.64 12.02
N ARG A 216 5.10 16.27 13.31
CA ARG A 216 4.10 15.30 13.80
C ARG A 216 2.69 15.74 13.43
N ASP A 217 2.33 16.98 13.79
CA ASP A 217 0.99 17.54 13.59
C ASP A 217 0.79 18.22 12.23
N ALA A 218 1.79 18.19 11.34
CA ALA A 218 1.65 18.78 10.02
C ALA A 218 0.50 18.14 9.24
N ASP A 219 -0.30 18.95 8.58
CA ASP A 219 -1.37 18.49 7.67
C ASP A 219 -0.84 17.47 6.62
N PRO A 220 -1.59 16.39 6.31
CA PRO A 220 -1.15 15.38 5.34
C PRO A 220 -0.97 15.89 3.90
N ALA A 221 -1.78 16.83 3.42
CA ALA A 221 -1.59 17.42 2.10
C ALA A 221 -0.34 18.33 2.08
N ARG A 222 -0.09 19.07 3.17
CA ARG A 222 1.18 19.77 3.38
C ARG A 222 2.36 18.80 3.34
N LYS A 223 2.30 17.66 4.04
CA LYS A 223 3.35 16.61 4.02
C LYS A 223 3.57 16.06 2.60
N ALA A 224 2.50 15.80 1.86
CA ALA A 224 2.57 15.32 0.47
C ALA A 224 3.27 16.31 -0.48
N ALA A 225 3.13 17.62 -0.25
CA ALA A 225 3.84 18.66 -1.02
C ALA A 225 5.38 18.66 -0.81
N TRP A 226 5.90 17.96 0.21
CA TRP A 226 7.34 17.69 0.36
C TRP A 226 7.73 16.29 -0.13
N GLY A 227 6.82 15.51 -0.73
CA GLY A 227 7.04 14.15 -1.22
C GLY A 227 6.64 13.02 -0.26
N LEU A 228 6.20 13.30 0.98
CA LEU A 228 5.85 12.26 1.96
C LEU A 228 4.45 11.68 1.69
N ALA A 229 4.37 10.38 1.40
CA ALA A 229 3.12 9.65 1.22
C ALA A 229 2.43 9.35 2.58
N ASN A 230 1.14 9.69 2.68
CA ASN A 230 0.36 9.47 3.91
C ASN A 230 -0.12 8.00 4.05
N LEU A 231 0.77 7.08 4.41
CA LEU A 231 0.45 5.66 4.60
C LEU A 231 -0.48 5.36 5.82
N ARG A 232 -0.85 6.38 6.61
CA ARG A 232 -1.91 6.27 7.63
C ARG A 232 -3.30 6.26 6.99
N ASP A 233 -3.52 6.99 5.89
CA ASP A 233 -4.73 6.86 5.07
C ASP A 233 -4.76 5.46 4.42
N PRO A 234 -5.80 4.63 4.67
CA PRO A 234 -5.91 3.28 4.11
C PRO A 234 -5.94 3.23 2.58
N ALA A 235 -6.50 4.25 1.91
CA ALA A 235 -6.61 4.29 0.47
C ALA A 235 -5.28 4.69 -0.20
N VAL A 236 -4.54 5.63 0.40
CA VAL A 236 -3.18 5.98 -0.06
C VAL A 236 -2.24 4.79 0.12
N ALA A 237 -2.35 4.06 1.24
CA ALA A 237 -1.60 2.82 1.46
C ALA A 237 -1.99 1.71 0.47
N ALA A 238 -3.28 1.50 0.23
CA ALA A 238 -3.77 0.53 -0.75
C ALA A 238 -3.27 0.83 -2.17
N ALA A 239 -3.41 2.07 -2.64
CA ALA A 239 -2.93 2.49 -3.96
C ALA A 239 -1.40 2.31 -4.09
N ARG A 240 -0.64 2.64 -3.04
CA ARG A 240 0.82 2.44 -3.03
C ARG A 240 1.20 0.97 -3.17
N CYS A 241 0.58 0.07 -2.40
CA CYS A 241 0.83 -1.38 -2.51
C CYS A 241 0.31 -1.97 -3.83
N ALA A 242 -0.85 -1.51 -4.31
CA ALA A 242 -1.44 -1.95 -5.57
C ALA A 242 -0.57 -1.59 -6.78
N SER A 243 0.17 -0.46 -6.74
CA SER A 243 1.07 -0.08 -7.84
C SER A 243 2.07 -1.18 -8.23
N CYS A 244 2.50 -2.04 -7.28
CA CYS A 244 3.36 -3.19 -7.54
C CYS A 244 2.60 -4.53 -7.56
N HIS A 245 1.62 -4.73 -6.67
CA HIS A 245 0.96 -6.04 -6.46
C HIS A 245 -0.31 -6.26 -7.27
N VAL A 246 -0.84 -5.22 -7.90
CA VAL A 246 -1.87 -5.28 -8.95
C VAL A 246 -1.25 -4.85 -10.28
N GLY A 247 -0.57 -3.69 -10.26
CA GLY A 247 0.14 -3.09 -11.38
C GLY A 247 -0.36 -1.67 -11.69
N ASN A 248 0.50 -0.86 -12.29
CA ASN A 248 0.21 0.48 -12.77
C ASN A 248 1.14 0.83 -13.96
N LEU A 249 0.58 0.88 -15.18
CA LEU A 249 1.35 1.18 -16.41
C LEU A 249 1.95 2.60 -16.39
N ALA A 250 1.23 3.57 -15.80
CA ALA A 250 1.71 4.94 -15.62
C ALA A 250 2.91 5.06 -14.65
N GLU A 251 3.13 4.05 -13.80
CA GLU A 251 4.34 3.91 -12.97
C GLU A 251 5.37 2.94 -13.56
N GLY A 252 5.15 2.39 -14.77
CA GLY A 252 6.03 1.39 -15.39
C GLY A 252 6.04 0.03 -14.67
N ARG A 253 5.06 -0.22 -13.81
CA ARG A 253 4.97 -1.40 -12.94
C ARG A 253 3.89 -2.34 -13.45
N PHE A 254 4.21 -3.18 -14.42
CA PHE A 254 3.23 -4.12 -14.97
C PHE A 254 3.87 -5.47 -15.29
N VAL A 255 3.28 -6.54 -14.77
CA VAL A 255 3.72 -7.91 -15.04
C VAL A 255 2.89 -8.48 -16.18
N ALA A 256 3.30 -8.12 -17.40
CA ALA A 256 2.69 -8.60 -18.64
C ALA A 256 2.79 -10.13 -18.77
N HIS A 257 1.93 -10.72 -19.60
CA HIS A 257 1.88 -12.18 -19.77
C HIS A 257 3.20 -12.79 -20.27
N GLU A 258 4.01 -12.05 -21.04
CA GLU A 258 5.35 -12.52 -21.44
C GLU A 258 6.25 -12.84 -20.23
N PHE A 259 6.09 -12.13 -19.11
CA PHE A 259 6.87 -12.39 -17.89
C PHE A 259 6.35 -13.61 -17.15
N TYR A 260 5.02 -13.79 -17.03
CA TYR A 260 4.44 -15.01 -16.47
C TYR A 260 4.81 -16.24 -17.30
N ALA A 261 4.74 -16.15 -18.64
CA ALA A 261 5.16 -17.20 -19.56
C ALA A 261 6.68 -17.50 -19.49
N ALA A 262 7.51 -16.49 -19.22
CA ALA A 262 8.93 -16.68 -18.97
C ALA A 262 9.24 -17.31 -17.59
N GLY A 263 8.31 -17.28 -16.64
CA GLY A 263 8.43 -17.93 -15.32
C GLY A 263 8.26 -17.03 -14.10
N HIS A 264 7.84 -15.76 -14.27
CA HIS A 264 7.47 -14.91 -13.14
C HIS A 264 6.29 -15.53 -12.36
N PRO A 265 6.29 -15.53 -11.01
CA PRO A 265 5.16 -16.04 -10.24
C PRO A 265 3.88 -15.21 -10.47
N PRO A 266 2.68 -15.82 -10.58
CA PRO A 266 1.43 -15.07 -10.70
C PRO A 266 1.19 -14.20 -9.46
N LEU A 267 0.83 -12.92 -9.64
CA LEU A 267 0.54 -12.04 -8.50
C LEU A 267 -0.74 -12.51 -7.78
N PRO A 268 -0.69 -12.80 -6.45
CA PRO A 268 -1.89 -13.12 -5.68
C PRO A 268 -2.92 -11.97 -5.70
N PRO A 269 -4.20 -12.23 -5.36
CA PRO A 269 -5.15 -11.14 -5.15
C PRO A 269 -4.68 -10.28 -3.96
N LEU A 270 -4.82 -8.96 -4.06
CA LEU A 270 -4.34 -8.05 -3.00
C LEU A 270 -5.38 -7.87 -1.89
N ASP A 271 -4.98 -8.13 -0.66
CA ASP A 271 -5.59 -7.62 0.58
C ASP A 271 -4.47 -6.90 1.34
N LEU A 272 -4.64 -5.59 1.58
CA LEU A 272 -3.63 -4.76 2.24
C LEU A 272 -3.29 -5.29 3.65
N LEU A 273 -4.27 -5.83 4.39
CA LEU A 273 -4.09 -6.28 5.77
C LEU A 273 -3.44 -7.67 5.81
N ALA A 274 -3.76 -8.54 4.85
CA ALA A 274 -3.03 -9.81 4.68
C ALA A 274 -1.58 -9.58 4.28
N TYR A 275 -1.33 -8.68 3.31
CA TYR A 275 0.02 -8.34 2.86
C TYR A 275 0.83 -7.66 3.96
N THR A 276 0.25 -6.73 4.72
CA THR A 276 0.95 -6.04 5.82
C THR A 276 1.01 -6.84 7.14
N ARG A 277 0.35 -8.00 7.21
CA ARG A 277 0.58 -9.08 8.21
C ARG A 277 1.73 -10.01 7.80
N GLU A 278 1.87 -10.28 6.49
CA GLU A 278 2.98 -11.08 5.94
C GLU A 278 4.23 -10.28 5.55
N GLN A 279 4.15 -8.95 5.65
CA GLN A 279 5.27 -8.07 5.92
C GLN A 279 5.48 -8.01 7.44
N PRO A 280 6.72 -8.01 7.97
CA PRO A 280 6.91 -7.75 9.39
C PRO A 280 6.45 -6.32 9.71
N ARG A 281 5.64 -6.17 10.76
CA ARG A 281 5.11 -4.85 11.18
C ARG A 281 6.20 -3.95 11.72
N HIS A 282 6.88 -3.23 10.84
CA HIS A 282 7.77 -2.11 11.15
C HIS A 282 7.01 -0.78 11.19
N TRP A 283 5.77 -0.79 11.69
CA TRP A 283 4.87 0.36 11.72
C TRP A 283 3.75 0.15 12.74
N GLY A 284 3.34 1.22 13.43
CA GLY A 284 2.23 1.21 14.39
C GLY A 284 0.89 1.62 13.77
N LEU A 285 -0.21 1.03 14.25
CA LEU A 285 -1.55 1.57 14.06
C LEU A 285 -1.71 2.85 14.88
N ALA A 286 -2.57 3.77 14.46
CA ALA A 286 -2.83 5.01 15.20
C ALA A 286 -3.38 4.76 16.62
N SER A 287 -4.11 3.66 16.81
CA SER A 287 -4.60 3.17 18.10
C SER A 287 -3.51 2.64 19.04
N GLU A 288 -2.33 2.29 18.53
CA GLU A 288 -1.21 1.76 19.31
C GLU A 288 -0.25 2.86 19.80
N MET A 289 -0.35 4.08 19.27
CA MET A 289 0.59 5.18 19.52
C MET A 289 0.05 6.09 20.65
N PRO A 290 0.71 6.17 21.83
CA PRO A 290 0.25 6.99 22.95
C PRO A 290 0.06 8.48 22.59
N PHE A 291 0.91 9.06 21.74
CA PHE A 291 0.76 10.45 21.29
C PHE A 291 -0.60 10.69 20.61
N ILE A 292 -0.97 9.80 19.68
CA ILE A 292 -2.16 9.95 18.84
C ILE A 292 -3.43 9.67 19.67
N THR A 293 -3.40 8.65 20.54
CA THR A 293 -4.52 8.32 21.43
C THR A 293 -4.70 9.33 22.58
N ALA A 294 -3.63 9.97 23.06
CA ALA A 294 -3.72 11.10 23.99
C ALA A 294 -4.29 12.35 23.32
N LEU A 295 -3.84 12.68 22.10
CA LEU A 295 -4.37 13.81 21.34
C LEU A 295 -5.84 13.60 20.96
N ALA A 296 -6.28 12.37 20.68
CA ALA A 296 -7.68 12.06 20.32
C ALA A 296 -8.69 12.41 21.43
N LYS A 297 -8.25 12.42 22.70
CA LYS A 297 -9.05 12.84 23.86
C LYS A 297 -9.16 14.36 24.00
N ARG A 298 -8.30 15.12 23.31
CA ARG A 298 -8.21 16.59 23.38
C ARG A 298 -8.79 17.25 22.12
N ASP A 299 -8.52 16.67 20.95
CA ASP A 299 -8.92 17.18 19.63
C ASP A 299 -9.12 16.03 18.64
N ALA A 300 -10.31 15.42 18.68
CA ALA A 300 -10.68 14.32 17.80
C ALA A 300 -10.76 14.73 16.32
N ALA A 301 -11.09 15.99 16.02
CA ALA A 301 -11.22 16.49 14.65
C ALA A 301 -9.85 16.60 13.95
N LYS A 302 -8.85 17.15 14.64
CA LYS A 302 -7.46 17.15 14.17
C LYS A 302 -6.90 15.74 14.04
N VAL A 303 -7.16 14.85 15.00
CA VAL A 303 -6.64 13.47 14.93
C VAL A 303 -7.25 12.66 13.78
N TRP A 304 -8.52 12.88 13.47
CA TRP A 304 -9.11 12.37 12.23
C TRP A 304 -8.39 12.92 11.00
N ASN A 305 -8.30 14.25 10.87
CA ASN A 305 -7.72 14.92 9.70
C ASN A 305 -6.22 14.65 9.49
N THR A 306 -5.43 14.48 10.56
CA THR A 306 -3.96 14.32 10.49
C THR A 306 -3.51 12.85 10.54
N PHE A 307 -4.25 11.97 11.21
CA PHE A 307 -3.82 10.59 11.49
C PHE A 307 -4.84 9.50 11.09
N HIS A 308 -6.00 9.87 10.53
CA HIS A 308 -7.07 8.97 10.10
C HIS A 308 -7.57 8.04 11.22
N TYR A 309 -7.73 8.60 12.42
CA TYR A 309 -8.09 7.86 13.63
C TYR A 309 -9.25 8.50 14.39
N LYS A 310 -10.10 7.65 14.98
CA LYS A 310 -11.18 7.99 15.92
C LYS A 310 -11.03 7.12 17.16
N ALA A 311 -11.18 7.70 18.35
CA ALA A 311 -11.14 6.94 19.60
C ALA A 311 -12.33 5.98 19.70
N GLY A 312 -12.12 4.78 20.26
CA GLY A 312 -13.15 3.75 20.43
C GLY A 312 -13.39 2.84 19.23
N GLU A 313 -12.76 3.10 18.07
CA GLU A 313 -12.87 2.25 16.88
C GLU A 313 -11.82 1.15 16.80
N SER A 314 -12.18 0.06 16.11
CA SER A 314 -11.22 -0.85 15.49
C SER A 314 -10.53 -0.16 14.31
N ALA A 315 -9.26 0.18 14.53
CA ALA A 315 -8.40 0.71 13.48
C ALA A 315 -8.14 -0.33 12.36
N VAL A 316 -8.20 -1.63 12.65
CA VAL A 316 -8.03 -2.70 11.66
C VAL A 316 -9.28 -2.83 10.79
N ALA A 317 -10.49 -2.88 11.37
CA ALA A 317 -11.73 -2.99 10.61
C ALA A 317 -11.94 -1.77 9.70
N ARG A 318 -11.66 -0.55 10.19
CA ARG A 318 -11.62 0.66 9.34
C ARG A 318 -10.61 0.52 8.20
N ARG A 319 -9.35 0.19 8.51
CA ARG A 319 -8.28 0.10 7.50
C ARG A 319 -8.61 -0.98 6.47
N PHE A 320 -9.17 -2.11 6.88
CA PHE A 320 -9.63 -3.19 6.02
C PHE A 320 -10.75 -2.75 5.08
N ALA A 321 -11.82 -2.15 5.61
CA ALA A 321 -12.96 -1.69 4.81
C ALA A 321 -12.56 -0.64 3.75
N GLU A 322 -11.80 0.38 4.15
CA GLU A 322 -11.37 1.43 3.23
C GLU A 322 -10.33 0.96 2.21
N SER A 323 -9.34 0.15 2.63
CA SER A 323 -8.31 -0.36 1.72
C SER A 323 -8.83 -1.41 0.73
N THR A 324 -9.87 -2.18 1.10
CA THR A 324 -10.55 -3.09 0.18
C THR A 324 -11.17 -2.34 -0.99
N VAL A 325 -11.94 -1.28 -0.73
CA VAL A 325 -12.59 -0.47 -1.79
C VAL A 325 -11.53 0.26 -2.64
N ALA A 326 -10.47 0.77 -2.01
CA ALA A 326 -9.34 1.37 -2.72
C ALA A 326 -8.54 0.35 -3.57
N THR A 327 -8.49 -0.92 -3.16
CA THR A 327 -7.85 -1.99 -3.94
C THR A 327 -8.66 -2.34 -5.18
N LEU A 328 -9.99 -2.40 -5.08
CA LEU A 328 -10.86 -2.50 -6.26
C LEU A 328 -10.65 -1.29 -7.18
N ARG A 329 -10.62 -0.08 -6.62
CA ARG A 329 -10.39 1.16 -7.37
C ARG A 329 -9.08 1.14 -8.17
N ALA A 330 -8.00 0.58 -7.61
CA ALA A 330 -6.72 0.41 -8.31
C ALA A 330 -6.73 -0.69 -9.39
N ASN A 331 -7.47 -1.79 -9.20
CA ASN A 331 -7.69 -2.79 -10.26
C ASN A 331 -8.45 -2.17 -11.45
N LEU A 332 -9.40 -1.28 -11.18
CA LEU A 332 -10.12 -0.52 -12.19
C LEU A 332 -9.19 0.48 -12.93
N ASP A 333 -8.30 1.20 -12.23
CA ASP A 333 -7.29 2.06 -12.88
C ASP A 333 -6.36 1.28 -13.82
N LEU A 334 -5.87 0.10 -13.42
CA LEU A 334 -5.05 -0.73 -14.30
C LEU A 334 -5.85 -1.22 -15.51
N THR A 335 -7.11 -1.60 -15.31
CA THR A 335 -8.01 -2.04 -16.39
C THR A 335 -8.28 -0.90 -17.40
N ALA A 336 -8.46 0.34 -16.93
CA ALA A 336 -8.56 1.52 -17.80
C ALA A 336 -7.29 1.74 -18.63
N GLN A 337 -6.11 1.61 -18.01
CA GLN A 337 -4.83 1.79 -18.69
C GLN A 337 -4.57 0.72 -19.75
N LEU A 338 -4.90 -0.54 -19.45
CA LEU A 338 -4.79 -1.66 -20.39
C LEU A 338 -5.77 -1.54 -21.57
N ALA A 339 -7.00 -1.09 -21.32
CA ALA A 339 -7.95 -0.81 -22.40
C ALA A 339 -7.48 0.35 -23.28
N ALA A 340 -6.92 1.42 -22.71
CA ALA A 340 -6.39 2.56 -23.47
C ALA A 340 -5.18 2.17 -24.34
N ASP A 341 -4.28 1.32 -23.84
CA ASP A 341 -3.13 0.86 -24.64
C ASP A 341 -3.54 -0.15 -25.72
N ALA A 342 -4.51 -1.03 -25.44
CA ALA A 342 -5.13 -1.91 -26.44
C ALA A 342 -5.79 -1.11 -27.58
N GLU A 343 -6.57 -0.06 -27.26
CA GLU A 343 -7.17 0.84 -28.26
C GLU A 343 -6.10 1.55 -29.10
N LYS A 344 -5.08 2.10 -28.46
CA LYS A 344 -3.96 2.81 -29.09
C LYS A 344 -3.09 1.92 -29.99
N THR A 345 -2.91 0.65 -29.63
CA THR A 345 -2.11 -0.33 -30.41
C THR A 345 -2.93 -1.06 -31.48
N GLY A 346 -4.26 -0.93 -31.46
CA GLY A 346 -5.16 -1.78 -32.26
C GLY A 346 -5.19 -3.24 -31.79
N GLY A 347 -4.66 -3.52 -30.59
CA GLY A 347 -4.52 -4.84 -30.02
C GLY A 347 -5.69 -5.29 -29.15
N GLY A 348 -5.48 -6.43 -28.48
CA GLY A 348 -6.28 -6.85 -27.33
C GLY A 348 -5.68 -6.34 -26.02
N LEU A 349 -6.38 -6.57 -24.90
CA LEU A 349 -5.73 -6.50 -23.59
C LEU A 349 -4.68 -7.62 -23.48
N ASP A 350 -3.57 -7.36 -22.79
CA ASP A 350 -2.58 -8.39 -22.46
C ASP A 350 -3.22 -9.51 -21.61
N PHE A 351 -2.81 -10.76 -21.84
CA PHE A 351 -3.40 -11.93 -21.20
C PHE A 351 -3.32 -11.92 -19.65
N SER A 352 -2.42 -11.15 -19.04
CA SER A 352 -2.36 -10.94 -17.58
C SER A 352 -3.55 -10.17 -16.99
N ALA A 353 -4.35 -9.50 -17.83
CA ALA A 353 -5.60 -8.86 -17.43
C ALA A 353 -6.73 -9.87 -17.10
N PHE A 354 -6.57 -11.12 -17.53
CA PHE A 354 -7.59 -12.16 -17.47
C PHE A 354 -7.37 -13.12 -16.30
N ASP A 355 -8.37 -13.95 -16.04
CA ASP A 355 -8.29 -15.05 -15.09
C ASP A 355 -7.33 -16.13 -15.61
N CYS A 356 -6.08 -16.13 -15.14
CA CYS A 356 -5.08 -17.13 -15.54
C CYS A 356 -5.52 -18.58 -15.25
N TYR A 357 -6.32 -18.81 -14.20
CA TYR A 357 -6.86 -20.12 -13.85
C TYR A 357 -8.01 -20.55 -14.77
N ALA A 358 -8.53 -19.65 -15.63
CA ALA A 358 -9.38 -20.03 -16.74
C ALA A 358 -8.64 -20.89 -17.78
N CYS A 359 -7.31 -20.79 -17.89
CA CYS A 359 -6.49 -21.57 -18.84
C CYS A 359 -5.49 -22.51 -18.15
N HIS A 360 -4.89 -22.10 -17.05
CA HIS A 360 -3.90 -22.86 -16.29
C HIS A 360 -4.53 -23.58 -15.09
N HIS A 361 -5.22 -24.69 -15.37
CA HIS A 361 -5.85 -25.54 -14.36
C HIS A 361 -5.73 -27.03 -14.75
N ASP A 362 -5.86 -27.93 -13.78
CA ASP A 362 -5.92 -29.37 -14.06
C ASP A 362 -7.20 -29.74 -14.83
N LEU A 363 -7.09 -30.70 -15.75
CA LEU A 363 -8.20 -31.17 -16.61
C LEU A 363 -9.19 -32.11 -15.88
N LYS A 364 -9.52 -31.79 -14.63
CA LYS A 364 -10.45 -32.53 -13.78
C LYS A 364 -11.90 -32.37 -14.28
N TYR A 365 -12.65 -33.47 -14.33
CA TYR A 365 -14.09 -33.47 -14.61
C TYR A 365 -14.84 -34.37 -13.60
N PRO A 366 -15.88 -33.88 -12.91
CA PRO A 366 -16.30 -32.48 -12.82
C PRO A 366 -15.30 -31.62 -12.02
N SER A 367 -15.34 -30.30 -12.22
CA SER A 367 -14.52 -29.32 -11.49
C SER A 367 -15.32 -28.08 -11.07
N ASP A 368 -14.90 -27.42 -9.98
CA ASP A 368 -15.56 -26.20 -9.52
C ASP A 368 -15.48 -25.07 -10.56
N ARG A 369 -14.39 -24.99 -11.34
CA ARG A 369 -14.25 -24.08 -12.49
C ARG A 369 -15.36 -24.30 -13.53
N GLN A 370 -15.83 -25.53 -13.73
CA GLN A 370 -16.96 -25.81 -14.62
C GLN A 370 -18.30 -25.45 -13.95
N ALA A 371 -18.44 -25.70 -12.64
CA ALA A 371 -19.62 -25.32 -11.86
C ALA A 371 -19.79 -23.78 -11.71
N ARG A 372 -18.70 -23.01 -11.74
CA ARG A 372 -18.69 -21.53 -11.81
C ARG A 372 -19.36 -21.00 -13.08
N GLY A 373 -19.33 -21.78 -14.17
CA GLY A 373 -19.76 -21.34 -15.49
C GLY A 373 -18.88 -20.21 -16.06
N TYR A 374 -19.39 -19.51 -17.06
CA TYR A 374 -18.74 -18.38 -17.71
C TYR A 374 -19.76 -17.34 -18.17
N VAL A 375 -19.32 -16.10 -18.37
CA VAL A 375 -20.15 -14.99 -18.88
C VAL A 375 -19.66 -14.64 -20.29
N GLY A 376 -20.58 -14.60 -21.25
CA GLY A 376 -20.27 -14.36 -22.66
C GLY A 376 -20.05 -15.66 -23.45
N PRO A 377 -19.48 -15.58 -24.68
CA PRO A 377 -19.32 -16.74 -25.56
C PRO A 377 -18.35 -17.79 -25.00
N PRO A 378 -18.55 -19.09 -25.28
CA PRO A 378 -17.59 -20.14 -24.95
C PRO A 378 -16.22 -19.88 -25.60
N GLY A 379 -15.15 -20.30 -24.93
CA GLY A 379 -13.78 -20.19 -25.44
C GLY A 379 -13.17 -18.78 -25.39
N ARG A 380 -13.83 -17.81 -24.74
CA ARG A 380 -13.22 -16.51 -24.39
C ARG A 380 -12.35 -16.63 -23.12
N PRO A 381 -11.18 -15.96 -23.06
CA PRO A 381 -10.49 -15.70 -21.80
C PRO A 381 -11.42 -14.99 -20.81
N LEU A 382 -11.43 -15.42 -19.55
CA LEU A 382 -12.42 -14.95 -18.57
C LEU A 382 -11.93 -13.71 -17.81
N PHE A 383 -12.87 -12.87 -17.41
CA PHE A 383 -12.63 -11.79 -16.45
C PHE A 383 -12.35 -12.34 -15.04
N ARG A 384 -11.40 -11.72 -14.31
CA ARG A 384 -10.96 -12.08 -12.95
C ARG A 384 -11.88 -11.41 -11.90
N PRO A 385 -12.77 -12.13 -11.20
CA PRO A 385 -13.78 -11.52 -10.32
C PRO A 385 -13.25 -11.14 -8.94
N ALA A 386 -12.09 -11.68 -8.52
CA ALA A 386 -11.55 -11.54 -7.17
C ALA A 386 -11.53 -10.09 -6.61
N PRO A 387 -11.17 -9.03 -7.37
CA PRO A 387 -11.18 -7.66 -6.86
C PRO A 387 -12.55 -7.15 -6.38
N PHE A 388 -13.65 -7.69 -6.89
CA PHE A 388 -15.01 -7.29 -6.51
C PHE A 388 -15.52 -8.00 -5.25
N ALA A 389 -14.98 -9.19 -4.93
CA ALA A 389 -15.57 -10.07 -3.90
C ALA A 389 -15.63 -9.42 -2.51
N LEU A 390 -14.50 -8.96 -1.98
CA LEU A 390 -14.48 -8.26 -0.69
C LEU A 390 -15.16 -6.89 -0.77
N ALA A 391 -15.01 -6.15 -1.88
CA ALA A 391 -15.63 -4.84 -2.02
C ALA A 391 -17.17 -4.89 -1.94
N ARG A 392 -17.79 -5.96 -2.47
CA ARG A 392 -19.23 -6.22 -2.29
C ARG A 392 -19.58 -6.53 -0.83
N VAL A 393 -18.77 -7.32 -0.13
CA VAL A 393 -18.97 -7.59 1.32
C VAL A 393 -18.87 -6.32 2.14
N ILE A 394 -17.87 -5.45 1.88
CA ILE A 394 -17.76 -4.14 2.55
C ILE A 394 -18.99 -3.28 2.27
N ALA A 395 -19.43 -3.18 1.02
CA ALA A 395 -20.58 -2.35 0.64
C ALA A 395 -21.90 -2.82 1.29
N ASP A 396 -22.18 -4.13 1.28
CA ASP A 396 -23.38 -4.71 1.88
C ASP A 396 -23.35 -4.65 3.42
N HIS A 397 -22.17 -4.87 4.04
CA HIS A 397 -22.00 -4.70 5.49
C HIS A 397 -22.19 -3.23 5.91
N ALA A 398 -21.56 -2.31 5.19
CA ALA A 398 -21.57 -0.88 5.50
C ALA A 398 -22.98 -0.28 5.41
N ALA A 399 -23.86 -0.82 4.56
CA ALA A 399 -25.28 -0.47 4.52
C ALA A 399 -26.05 -0.80 5.82
N GLY A 400 -25.53 -1.72 6.65
CA GLY A 400 -26.05 -2.09 7.97
C GLY A 400 -25.32 -1.46 9.16
N VAL A 401 -24.40 -0.52 8.91
CA VAL A 401 -23.73 0.31 9.92
C VAL A 401 -24.50 1.64 10.03
N GLN A 402 -24.60 2.18 11.26
CA GLN A 402 -25.30 3.44 11.53
C GLN A 402 -24.73 4.60 10.69
N GLY A 403 -25.59 5.31 9.96
CA GLY A 403 -25.18 6.38 9.04
C GLY A 403 -24.72 5.89 7.66
N GLY A 404 -24.82 4.57 7.40
CA GLY A 404 -24.47 3.91 6.15
C GLY A 404 -25.65 3.61 5.24
N GLU A 405 -26.86 4.06 5.56
CA GLU A 405 -28.10 3.70 4.87
C GLU A 405 -28.08 4.07 3.38
N ALA A 406 -27.30 5.10 3.01
CA ALA A 406 -27.04 5.51 1.61
C ALA A 406 -26.17 4.52 0.80
N LEU A 407 -25.66 3.45 1.42
CA LEU A 407 -24.98 2.32 0.78
C LEU A 407 -25.92 1.13 0.50
N ALA A 408 -27.21 1.22 0.84
CA ALA A 408 -28.18 0.18 0.51
C ALA A 408 -28.16 -0.17 -1.00
N GLY A 409 -28.01 -1.45 -1.32
CA GLY A 409 -27.89 -1.94 -2.69
C GLY A 409 -26.53 -1.70 -3.37
N ARG A 410 -25.54 -1.09 -2.71
CA ARG A 410 -24.23 -0.78 -3.31
C ARG A 410 -23.43 -2.02 -3.70
N GLY A 411 -23.51 -3.12 -2.94
CA GLY A 411 -22.89 -4.40 -3.32
C GLY A 411 -23.57 -5.05 -4.53
N ALA A 412 -24.88 -4.84 -4.73
CA ALA A 412 -25.59 -5.27 -5.93
C ALA A 412 -25.21 -4.40 -7.15
N ALA A 413 -25.06 -3.08 -6.99
CA ALA A 413 -24.56 -2.21 -8.05
C ALA A 413 -23.13 -2.58 -8.48
N LEU A 414 -22.26 -2.92 -7.52
CA LEU A 414 -20.91 -3.45 -7.79
C LEU A 414 -20.97 -4.79 -8.55
N LEU A 415 -21.96 -5.65 -8.27
CA LEU A 415 -22.16 -6.91 -9.00
C LEU A 415 -22.60 -6.69 -10.46
N GLU A 416 -23.39 -5.64 -10.74
CA GLU A 416 -23.70 -5.29 -12.13
C GLU A 416 -22.48 -4.73 -12.87
N VAL A 417 -21.62 -3.95 -12.23
CA VAL A 417 -20.32 -3.55 -12.82
C VAL A 417 -19.42 -4.77 -13.10
N GLU A 418 -19.35 -5.73 -12.18
CA GLU A 418 -18.62 -7.01 -12.37
C GLU A 418 -19.14 -7.77 -13.60
N LYS A 419 -20.47 -7.79 -13.81
CA LYS A 419 -21.11 -8.37 -14.99
C LYS A 419 -20.91 -7.54 -16.27
N GLU A 420 -20.89 -6.20 -16.20
CA GLU A 420 -20.57 -5.34 -17.33
C GLU A 420 -19.14 -5.59 -17.82
N LEU A 421 -18.17 -5.64 -16.91
CA LEU A 421 -16.77 -5.98 -17.22
C LEU A 421 -16.66 -7.38 -17.80
N ALA A 422 -17.27 -8.40 -17.19
CA ALA A 422 -17.22 -9.77 -17.71
C ALA A 422 -17.80 -9.89 -19.14
N LYS A 423 -18.88 -9.16 -19.45
CA LYS A 423 -19.42 -9.07 -20.82
C LYS A 423 -18.47 -8.35 -21.77
N ALA A 424 -17.87 -7.24 -21.34
CA ALA A 424 -16.95 -6.44 -22.15
C ALA A 424 -15.64 -7.17 -22.47
N PHE A 425 -15.13 -7.97 -21.52
CA PHE A 425 -13.98 -8.87 -21.71
C PHE A 425 -14.28 -10.00 -22.71
N GLY A 426 -15.51 -10.55 -22.71
CA GLY A 426 -15.94 -11.61 -23.64
C GLY A 426 -16.41 -11.14 -25.04
N ALA A 427 -16.70 -9.84 -25.22
CA ALA A 427 -17.31 -9.29 -26.43
C ALA A 427 -16.44 -9.49 -27.69
N LYS A 428 -15.12 -9.27 -27.56
CA LYS A 428 -14.09 -9.61 -28.55
C LYS A 428 -13.15 -10.67 -27.96
N THR A 429 -12.25 -11.23 -28.76
CA THR A 429 -11.38 -12.34 -28.34
C THR A 429 -10.49 -11.99 -27.13
N PHE A 430 -10.10 -10.72 -27.00
CA PHE A 430 -9.22 -10.20 -25.95
C PHE A 430 -9.80 -8.91 -25.34
N GLY A 431 -11.12 -8.90 -25.12
CA GLY A 431 -11.86 -7.72 -24.64
C GLY A 431 -12.16 -6.67 -25.71
N ASP A 432 -13.22 -5.90 -25.49
CA ASP A 432 -13.52 -4.69 -26.25
C ASP A 432 -13.10 -3.44 -25.46
N PRO A 433 -12.08 -2.68 -25.90
CA PRO A 433 -11.59 -1.52 -25.16
C PRO A 433 -12.66 -0.48 -24.83
N ALA A 434 -13.56 -0.14 -25.76
CA ALA A 434 -14.57 0.90 -25.54
C ALA A 434 -15.65 0.46 -24.54
N LEU A 435 -16.09 -0.81 -24.59
CA LEU A 435 -17.00 -1.37 -23.59
C LEU A 435 -16.31 -1.50 -22.22
N ILE A 436 -15.03 -1.85 -22.19
CA ILE A 436 -14.25 -1.94 -20.95
C ILE A 436 -14.08 -0.55 -20.33
N GLN A 437 -13.68 0.48 -21.07
CA GLN A 437 -13.58 1.86 -20.56
C GLN A 437 -14.90 2.35 -19.96
N LYS A 438 -16.04 2.05 -20.62
CA LYS A 438 -17.38 2.40 -20.11
C LYS A 438 -17.68 1.71 -18.77
N ALA A 439 -17.48 0.40 -18.68
CA ALA A 439 -17.73 -0.38 -17.47
C ALA A 439 -16.76 0.00 -16.32
N VAL A 440 -15.50 0.30 -16.66
CA VAL A 440 -14.51 0.82 -15.72
C VAL A 440 -14.90 2.21 -15.21
N ALA A 441 -15.36 3.13 -16.05
CA ALA A 441 -15.82 4.45 -15.63
C ALA A 441 -17.01 4.36 -14.64
N ASN A 442 -17.96 3.45 -14.91
CA ASN A 442 -19.05 3.12 -13.98
C ASN A 442 -18.48 2.62 -12.63
N GLY A 443 -17.60 1.61 -12.66
CA GLY A 443 -16.99 1.02 -11.47
C GLY A 443 -16.13 1.98 -10.65
N THR A 444 -15.38 2.84 -11.32
CA THR A 444 -14.54 3.89 -10.74
C THR A 444 -15.39 4.86 -9.93
N LYS A 445 -16.38 5.48 -10.56
CA LYS A 445 -17.33 6.38 -9.88
C LYS A 445 -18.01 5.68 -8.70
N LEU A 446 -18.49 4.45 -8.92
CA LEU A 446 -19.20 3.68 -7.89
C LEU A 446 -18.29 3.35 -6.68
N SER A 447 -17.00 3.08 -6.92
CA SER A 447 -16.00 2.79 -5.90
C SER A 447 -15.58 4.05 -5.13
N ASP A 448 -15.37 5.16 -5.82
CA ASP A 448 -15.01 6.45 -5.21
C ASP A 448 -16.14 6.98 -4.30
N GLU A 449 -17.39 6.89 -4.75
CA GLU A 449 -18.58 7.15 -3.92
C GLU A 449 -18.67 6.20 -2.71
N THR A 450 -18.38 4.91 -2.91
CA THR A 450 -18.44 3.90 -1.82
C THR A 450 -17.39 4.22 -0.75
N LEU A 451 -16.15 4.50 -1.15
CA LEU A 451 -15.07 4.88 -0.24
C LEU A 451 -15.39 6.19 0.51
N ALA A 452 -15.93 7.19 -0.19
CA ALA A 452 -16.34 8.46 0.41
C ALA A 452 -17.50 8.33 1.42
N ALA A 453 -18.34 7.30 1.30
CA ALA A 453 -19.36 6.97 2.28
C ALA A 453 -18.78 6.13 3.45
N VAL A 454 -18.08 5.03 3.15
CA VAL A 454 -17.44 4.13 4.14
C VAL A 454 -16.54 4.90 5.11
N ARG A 455 -15.80 5.90 4.64
CA ARG A 455 -14.98 6.79 5.47
C ARG A 455 -15.74 7.49 6.60
N LYS A 456 -17.00 7.87 6.37
CA LYS A 456 -17.81 8.62 7.33
C LYS A 456 -18.28 7.75 8.51
N LEU A 457 -18.52 6.46 8.23
CA LEU A 457 -19.03 5.46 9.18
C LEU A 457 -18.13 5.31 10.39
N THR A 458 -18.64 4.62 11.41
CA THR A 458 -17.89 4.28 12.62
C THR A 458 -17.75 2.77 12.77
N TYR A 459 -16.50 2.30 12.91
CA TYR A 459 -16.16 0.89 13.02
C TYR A 459 -15.81 0.53 14.47
N ASP A 460 -16.82 0.44 15.33
CA ASP A 460 -16.66 -0.09 16.69
C ASP A 460 -16.53 -1.63 16.71
N ALA A 461 -16.46 -2.22 17.91
CA ALA A 461 -16.37 -3.67 18.08
C ALA A 461 -17.57 -4.44 17.50
N ALA A 462 -18.79 -3.89 17.59
CA ALA A 462 -20.00 -4.53 17.06
C ALA A 462 -20.08 -4.41 15.53
N ALA A 463 -19.57 -3.32 14.94
CA ALA A 463 -19.38 -3.18 13.50
C ALA A 463 -18.31 -4.16 12.99
N ARG A 464 -17.17 -4.31 13.68
CA ARG A 464 -16.15 -5.34 13.39
C ARG A 464 -16.77 -6.74 13.38
N ASP A 465 -17.53 -7.10 14.42
CA ASP A 465 -18.12 -8.45 14.53
C ASP A 465 -19.17 -8.70 13.45
N LYS A 466 -20.03 -7.72 13.14
CA LYS A 466 -20.95 -7.78 11.99
C LYS A 466 -20.23 -7.86 10.64
N LEU A 467 -18.98 -7.38 10.54
CA LEU A 467 -18.16 -7.50 9.33
C LEU A 467 -17.51 -8.89 9.23
N LEU A 468 -17.05 -9.45 10.35
CA LEU A 468 -16.61 -10.85 10.45
C LEU A 468 -17.74 -11.81 10.06
N ASP A 469 -18.94 -11.61 10.60
CA ASP A 469 -20.15 -12.34 10.23
C ASP A 469 -20.49 -12.19 8.75
N ALA A 470 -20.36 -10.98 8.17
CA ALA A 470 -20.59 -10.77 6.74
C ALA A 470 -19.59 -11.53 5.86
N VAL A 471 -18.32 -11.61 6.25
CA VAL A 471 -17.30 -12.43 5.59
C VAL A 471 -17.62 -13.92 5.69
N VAL A 472 -17.98 -14.43 6.88
CA VAL A 472 -18.37 -15.84 7.07
C VAL A 472 -19.66 -16.18 6.32
N ALA A 473 -20.61 -15.25 6.25
CA ALA A 473 -21.84 -15.38 5.48
C ALA A 473 -21.55 -15.46 3.97
N ALA A 474 -20.65 -14.63 3.45
CA ALA A 474 -20.24 -14.62 2.04
C ALA A 474 -19.42 -15.86 1.66
N ALA A 475 -18.46 -16.27 2.51
CA ALA A 475 -17.62 -17.44 2.31
C ALA A 475 -18.42 -18.76 2.30
N GLY A 476 -19.46 -18.85 3.14
CA GLY A 476 -20.39 -19.98 3.14
C GLY A 476 -21.56 -19.85 2.13
N ARG A 477 -21.38 -19.09 1.05
CA ARG A 477 -22.13 -19.25 -0.22
C ARG A 477 -21.29 -20.12 -1.17
N PRO A 478 -21.81 -20.60 -2.33
CA PRO A 478 -20.98 -21.27 -3.31
C PRO A 478 -19.85 -20.37 -3.82
N VAL A 479 -18.60 -20.70 -3.49
CA VAL A 479 -17.39 -20.02 -3.96
C VAL A 479 -16.61 -20.98 -4.84
N ALA A 480 -16.72 -20.80 -6.16
CA ALA A 480 -16.10 -21.63 -7.18
C ALA A 480 -14.85 -20.96 -7.81
N ASP A 481 -14.18 -20.11 -7.04
CA ASP A 481 -13.00 -19.35 -7.42
C ASP A 481 -11.99 -19.39 -6.25
N PRO A 482 -10.75 -19.88 -6.47
CA PRO A 482 -9.77 -20.08 -5.40
C PRO A 482 -9.16 -18.77 -4.89
N GLU A 483 -9.14 -17.70 -5.69
CA GLU A 483 -8.65 -16.39 -5.25
C GLU A 483 -9.69 -15.67 -4.38
N VAL A 484 -10.98 -15.80 -4.72
CA VAL A 484 -12.09 -15.36 -3.87
C VAL A 484 -12.09 -16.12 -2.54
N ALA A 485 -11.85 -17.44 -2.57
CA ALA A 485 -11.73 -18.26 -1.35
C ALA A 485 -10.52 -17.83 -0.48
N GLN A 486 -9.38 -17.54 -1.10
CA GLN A 486 -8.19 -16.99 -0.42
C GLN A 486 -8.48 -15.62 0.22
N LEU A 487 -9.13 -14.71 -0.49
CA LEU A 487 -9.51 -13.40 0.04
C LEU A 487 -10.45 -13.50 1.25
N TYR A 488 -11.45 -14.39 1.23
CA TYR A 488 -12.32 -14.59 2.38
C TYR A 488 -11.62 -15.25 3.58
N ALA A 489 -10.69 -16.19 3.35
CA ALA A 489 -9.88 -16.78 4.41
C ALA A 489 -8.99 -15.71 5.10
N TRP A 490 -8.41 -14.81 4.31
CA TRP A 490 -7.61 -13.69 4.81
C TRP A 490 -8.42 -12.61 5.53
N ALA A 491 -9.58 -12.24 5.00
CA ALA A 491 -10.50 -11.30 5.63
C ALA A 491 -10.96 -11.81 7.01
N TYR A 492 -11.31 -13.10 7.10
CA TYR A 492 -11.65 -13.75 8.36
C TYR A 492 -10.48 -13.72 9.35
N GLU A 493 -9.27 -14.10 8.92
CA GLU A 493 -8.08 -14.07 9.80
C GLU A 493 -7.77 -12.66 10.30
N THR A 494 -7.82 -11.65 9.43
CA THR A 494 -7.62 -10.23 9.76
C THR A 494 -8.60 -9.76 10.85
N LEU A 495 -9.89 -10.05 10.68
CA LEU A 495 -10.94 -9.59 11.60
C LEU A 495 -11.00 -10.42 12.89
N ALA A 496 -10.68 -11.72 12.84
CA ALA A 496 -10.59 -12.57 14.03
C ALA A 496 -9.35 -12.23 14.90
N LEU A 497 -8.25 -11.81 14.29
CA LEU A 497 -7.08 -11.27 15.01
C LEU A 497 -7.41 -9.94 15.70
N ASP A 498 -8.06 -9.01 15.01
CA ASP A 498 -8.55 -7.76 15.62
C ASP A 498 -9.61 -8.01 16.72
N GLY A 499 -10.45 -9.03 16.55
CA GLY A 499 -11.39 -9.51 17.56
C GLY A 499 -10.72 -10.03 18.84
N ALA A 500 -9.56 -10.69 18.71
CA ALA A 500 -8.76 -11.17 19.84
C ALA A 500 -7.97 -10.05 20.55
N GLY A 501 -7.70 -8.95 19.85
CA GLY A 501 -6.92 -7.80 20.35
C GLY A 501 -5.40 -8.04 20.37
N PRO A 502 -4.60 -6.96 20.46
CA PRO A 502 -3.15 -7.07 20.57
C PRO A 502 -2.72 -7.63 21.94
N PRO A 503 -1.62 -8.40 22.00
CA PRO A 503 -1.08 -8.89 23.27
C PRO A 503 -0.52 -7.75 24.12
N PRO A 504 -0.49 -7.89 25.47
CA PRO A 504 -0.02 -6.83 26.38
C PRO A 504 1.42 -6.36 26.13
N SER A 505 2.29 -7.24 25.64
CA SER A 505 3.60 -6.88 25.09
C SER A 505 4.02 -7.84 23.97
N PRO A 506 5.01 -7.48 23.14
CA PRO A 506 5.59 -8.39 22.15
C PRO A 506 6.28 -9.63 22.75
N LYS A 507 6.64 -9.63 24.05
CA LYS A 507 7.19 -10.81 24.73
C LYS A 507 6.12 -11.81 25.14
N ASP A 508 4.93 -11.31 25.46
CA ASP A 508 3.77 -12.10 25.87
C ASP A 508 2.90 -12.50 24.66
N ALA A 509 3.36 -12.19 23.44
CA ALA A 509 2.66 -12.44 22.19
C ALA A 509 2.53 -13.95 21.90
N PRO A 510 1.29 -14.47 21.70
CA PRO A 510 1.07 -15.85 21.31
C PRO A 510 1.86 -16.23 20.05
N GLN A 511 2.58 -17.35 20.12
CA GLN A 511 3.36 -17.90 18.99
C GLN A 511 2.51 -18.68 17.97
N SER A 512 1.18 -18.63 18.15
CA SER A 512 0.15 -19.26 17.33
C SER A 512 -1.04 -18.30 17.18
N PRO A 513 -1.77 -18.31 16.05
CA PRO A 513 -2.97 -17.51 15.88
C PRO A 513 -4.12 -18.01 16.78
N PRO A 514 -5.20 -17.23 16.96
CA PRO A 514 -6.38 -17.63 17.75
C PRO A 514 -6.91 -19.02 17.35
N PRO A 515 -7.42 -19.85 18.28
CA PRO A 515 -7.80 -21.24 17.99
C PRO A 515 -8.77 -21.40 16.82
N ALA A 516 -9.71 -20.47 16.61
CA ALA A 516 -10.64 -20.49 15.49
C ALA A 516 -9.97 -20.19 14.13
N VAL A 517 -8.89 -19.40 14.11
CA VAL A 517 -8.05 -19.16 12.92
C VAL A 517 -7.20 -20.41 12.64
N ALA A 518 -6.56 -20.98 13.66
CA ALA A 518 -5.79 -22.21 13.53
C ALA A 518 -6.65 -23.39 13.02
N ALA A 519 -7.89 -23.52 13.52
CA ALA A 519 -8.85 -24.52 13.08
C ALA A 519 -9.31 -24.30 11.62
N LEU A 520 -9.52 -23.05 11.19
CA LEU A 520 -9.82 -22.76 9.79
C LEU A 520 -8.61 -23.08 8.88
N HIS A 521 -7.41 -22.65 9.26
CA HIS A 521 -6.17 -22.94 8.53
C HIS A 521 -5.96 -24.46 8.36
N ALA A 522 -6.23 -25.27 9.39
CA ALA A 522 -6.13 -26.72 9.33
C ALA A 522 -7.13 -27.35 8.34
N LYS A 523 -8.38 -26.85 8.27
CA LYS A 523 -9.40 -27.35 7.33
C LYS A 523 -9.12 -26.95 5.87
N LEU A 524 -8.57 -25.75 5.67
CA LEU A 524 -8.20 -25.19 4.37
C LEU A 524 -6.82 -25.67 3.86
N ALA A 525 -6.05 -26.38 4.69
CA ALA A 525 -4.72 -26.85 4.36
C ALA A 525 -4.69 -27.66 3.05
N GLY A 526 -3.83 -27.22 2.13
CA GLY A 526 -3.64 -27.85 0.82
C GLY A 526 -4.76 -27.61 -0.20
N ILE A 527 -5.81 -26.83 0.11
CA ILE A 527 -6.86 -26.44 -0.84
C ILE A 527 -7.04 -24.93 -1.03
N VAL A 528 -6.64 -24.10 -0.05
CA VAL A 528 -6.62 -22.63 -0.17
C VAL A 528 -5.32 -22.09 0.41
N VAL A 529 -4.74 -21.08 -0.24
CA VAL A 529 -3.51 -20.42 0.23
C VAL A 529 -3.84 -19.46 1.37
N THR A 530 -3.83 -19.97 2.60
CA THR A 530 -4.14 -19.17 3.80
C THR A 530 -3.05 -18.18 4.18
N ARG A 531 -1.80 -18.34 3.72
CA ARG A 531 -0.66 -17.48 4.06
C ARG A 531 0.30 -17.31 2.89
N LEU A 532 0.86 -16.11 2.71
CA LEU A 532 1.91 -15.84 1.71
C LEU A 532 3.27 -16.46 2.08
N ARG A 533 3.52 -16.67 3.37
CA ARG A 533 4.74 -17.28 3.90
C ARG A 533 4.36 -18.47 4.80
N PRO A 534 3.95 -19.62 4.24
CA PRO A 534 3.43 -20.75 5.03
C PRO A 534 4.44 -21.27 6.08
N GLY A 535 5.74 -21.24 5.77
CA GLY A 535 6.82 -21.61 6.70
C GLY A 535 7.25 -20.53 7.70
N ALA A 536 6.73 -19.30 7.63
CA ALA A 536 7.05 -18.25 8.60
C ALA A 536 6.31 -18.49 9.92
N LYS A 537 6.97 -18.29 11.06
CA LYS A 537 6.31 -18.33 12.38
C LYS A 537 5.20 -17.27 12.44
N PHE A 538 4.17 -17.56 13.23
CA PHE A 538 3.16 -16.56 13.56
C PHE A 538 3.72 -15.60 14.62
N THR A 539 3.63 -14.30 14.36
CA THR A 539 4.12 -13.22 15.25
C THR A 539 3.11 -12.08 15.22
N TYR A 540 2.67 -11.59 16.38
CA TYR A 540 1.76 -10.44 16.42
C TYR A 540 2.47 -9.12 16.10
N GLU A 541 3.73 -8.99 16.55
CA GLU A 541 4.67 -7.93 16.21
C GLU A 541 6.07 -8.53 16.11
N VAL A 542 6.93 -7.96 15.26
CA VAL A 542 8.36 -8.34 15.13
C VAL A 542 9.19 -7.19 15.68
N THR A 543 10.05 -7.48 16.65
CA THR A 543 10.94 -6.50 17.30
C THR A 543 12.39 -6.67 16.83
N PRO A 544 13.28 -5.67 17.05
CA PRO A 544 14.72 -5.83 16.81
C PRO A 544 15.39 -7.00 17.55
N THR A 545 14.81 -7.40 18.69
CA THR A 545 15.28 -8.53 19.52
C THR A 545 14.65 -9.87 19.13
N THR A 546 13.82 -9.91 18.08
CA THR A 546 13.17 -11.13 17.60
C THR A 546 14.19 -11.99 16.84
N THR A 547 14.78 -12.97 17.51
CA THR A 547 15.82 -13.89 17.00
C THR A 547 15.32 -14.91 15.96
N HIS A 548 14.25 -14.60 15.24
CA HIS A 548 13.84 -15.39 14.08
C HIS A 548 14.91 -15.24 12.98
N PRO A 549 15.29 -16.32 12.28
CA PRO A 549 16.14 -16.17 11.11
C PRO A 549 15.46 -15.22 10.11
N SER A 550 16.26 -14.44 9.39
CA SER A 550 15.79 -13.66 8.24
C SER A 550 14.94 -14.56 7.35
N PRO A 551 13.73 -14.13 6.91
CA PRO A 551 12.74 -15.00 6.30
C PRO A 551 13.39 -15.79 5.18
N THR A 552 13.51 -17.10 5.38
CA THR A 552 14.38 -17.90 4.54
C THR A 552 13.94 -17.76 3.10
N LEU A 553 14.89 -17.44 2.22
CA LEU A 553 14.71 -17.51 0.77
C LEU A 553 14.65 -18.98 0.34
N GLN A 554 13.71 -19.75 0.92
CA GLN A 554 13.06 -20.84 0.20
C GLN A 554 12.84 -20.33 -1.23
N SER A 555 13.35 -21.05 -2.21
CA SER A 555 13.33 -20.57 -3.59
C SER A 555 11.90 -20.18 -3.97
N VAL A 556 11.77 -19.06 -4.69
CA VAL A 556 10.48 -18.57 -5.18
C VAL A 556 9.74 -19.67 -5.94
N ASP A 557 10.49 -20.49 -6.69
CA ASP A 557 10.11 -21.76 -7.30
C ASP A 557 9.41 -22.75 -6.35
N ILE A 558 9.95 -23.02 -5.15
CA ILE A 558 9.36 -23.97 -4.19
C ILE A 558 7.99 -23.47 -3.70
N ARG A 559 7.92 -22.20 -3.27
CA ARG A 559 6.64 -21.60 -2.86
C ARG A 559 5.64 -21.53 -4.02
N LEU A 560 6.11 -21.36 -5.25
CA LEU A 560 5.27 -21.37 -6.45
C LEU A 560 4.71 -22.77 -6.72
N GLN A 561 5.52 -23.83 -6.62
CA GLN A 561 5.06 -25.21 -6.76
C GLN A 561 4.02 -25.59 -5.70
N GLU A 562 4.28 -25.26 -4.42
CA GLU A 562 3.33 -25.45 -3.32
C GLU A 562 2.02 -24.68 -3.54
N ARG A 563 2.11 -23.42 -4.00
CA ARG A 563 0.96 -22.58 -4.33
C ARG A 563 0.15 -23.15 -5.50
N MET A 564 0.77 -23.49 -6.62
CA MET A 564 0.05 -24.05 -7.77
C MET A 564 -0.60 -25.39 -7.44
N LYS A 565 0.08 -26.25 -6.67
CA LYS A 565 -0.52 -27.49 -6.13
C LYS A 565 -1.76 -27.20 -5.27
N THR A 566 -1.70 -26.18 -4.41
CA THR A 566 -2.83 -25.76 -3.55
C THR A 566 -4.00 -25.22 -4.39
N PHE A 567 -3.72 -24.41 -5.42
CA PHE A 567 -4.73 -23.88 -6.33
C PHE A 567 -5.42 -24.97 -7.17
N ASN A 568 -4.66 -25.92 -7.72
CA ASN A 568 -5.23 -27.02 -8.50
C ASN A 568 -6.01 -28.02 -7.63
N ALA A 569 -5.67 -28.12 -6.34
CA ALA A 569 -6.38 -28.91 -5.34
C ALA A 569 -7.58 -28.19 -4.70
N PHE A 570 -7.96 -26.99 -5.15
CA PHE A 570 -9.12 -26.27 -4.64
C PHE A 570 -10.41 -27.11 -4.74
N GLU A 571 -11.25 -27.01 -3.70
CA GLU A 571 -12.51 -27.73 -3.61
C GLU A 571 -13.56 -26.87 -2.88
N ALA A 572 -14.52 -26.35 -3.63
CA ALA A 572 -15.54 -25.40 -3.14
C ALA A 572 -16.39 -25.99 -2.00
N GLY A 573 -16.69 -27.29 -2.06
CA GLY A 573 -17.44 -28.00 -1.02
C GLY A 573 -16.72 -28.00 0.33
N ARG A 574 -15.42 -28.36 0.34
CA ARG A 574 -14.60 -28.33 1.57
C ARG A 574 -14.37 -26.91 2.08
N PHE A 575 -14.17 -25.93 1.20
CA PHE A 575 -14.07 -24.53 1.58
C PHE A 575 -15.36 -24.05 2.28
N GLY A 576 -16.53 -24.29 1.67
CA GLY A 576 -17.82 -23.93 2.23
C GLY A 576 -18.12 -24.62 3.56
N ALA A 577 -17.76 -25.92 3.69
CA ALA A 577 -17.87 -26.66 4.95
C ALA A 577 -16.97 -26.08 6.06
N ALA A 578 -15.73 -25.72 5.74
CA ALA A 578 -14.79 -25.13 6.69
C ALA A 578 -15.31 -23.81 7.30
N PHE A 579 -16.06 -23.02 6.51
CA PHE A 579 -16.73 -21.80 6.96
C PHE A 579 -18.12 -22.04 7.58
N ALA A 580 -18.82 -23.12 7.24
CA ALA A 580 -20.11 -23.46 7.85
C ALA A 580 -19.96 -23.70 9.37
N ASP A 581 -18.87 -24.36 9.78
CA ASP A 581 -18.53 -24.61 11.19
C ASP A 581 -18.19 -23.35 12.00
N LEU A 582 -17.94 -22.21 11.33
CA LEU A 582 -17.64 -20.92 11.96
C LEU A 582 -18.89 -20.06 12.19
N ARG A 583 -20.04 -20.45 11.62
CA ARG A 583 -21.30 -19.75 11.86
C ARG A 583 -21.79 -20.03 13.29
N PRO A 584 -22.36 -19.03 14.00
CA PRO A 584 -22.99 -19.29 15.29
C PRO A 584 -24.11 -20.33 15.11
N LYS A 585 -24.08 -21.37 15.97
CA LYS A 585 -25.15 -22.36 16.03
C LYS A 585 -26.42 -21.66 16.53
N LYS A 586 -27.49 -21.76 15.74
CA LYS A 586 -28.83 -21.26 16.08
C LYS A 586 -29.49 -22.14 17.13
#